data_AF-A0A354P421-F1
#
_entry.id   AF-A0A354P421-F1
#
_cell.length_a   1.000
_cell.length_b   1.000
_cell.length_c   1.000
_cell.angle_alpha   90.00
_cell.angle_beta   90.00
_cell.angle_gamma   90.00
#
_symmetry.space_group_name_H-M   'P 1'
#
loop_
_entity.id
_entity.type
_entity.pdbx_description
1 polymer ?
#
loop_
_entity_poly.entity_id
_entity_poly.type
_entity_poly.pdbx_seq_one_letter_code
_entity_poly.pdbx_strand_id
1 'polypeptide(L)'
;MDTRKKPFSVGCRLCGATDVQLRRGLCSAHFTRFNRKYNKLAEESAQQAEEFEQKCIEQGWILASAKGARPRPDDPFDQIAAEVVAEFDRDLGLAAAREQAEEFKNATKKQAPKKKAE
;
A
#
# COMPACT_ATOMS: atom_id res chain seq x y z
N MET A 1 -8.34 26.01 13.27
CA MET A 1 -6.91 26.02 12.84
C MET A 1 -6.69 27.31 12.06
N ASP A 2 -5.78 28.17 12.49
CA ASP A 2 -5.48 29.43 11.79
C ASP A 2 -5.05 29.19 10.34
N THR A 3 -6.00 29.35 9.41
CA THR A 3 -5.81 29.24 7.97
C THR A 3 -5.05 30.43 7.37
N ARG A 4 -4.57 31.36 8.21
CA ARG A 4 -3.80 32.55 7.79
C ARG A 4 -2.28 32.38 7.86
N LYS A 5 -1.78 31.24 8.37
CA LYS A 5 -0.34 30.98 8.36
C LYS A 5 0.10 30.72 6.92
N LYS A 6 1.07 31.50 6.45
CA LYS A 6 1.77 31.26 5.19
C LYS A 6 2.89 30.23 5.44
N PRO A 7 3.20 29.36 4.48
CA PRO A 7 4.33 28.46 4.61
C PRO A 7 5.65 29.24 4.69
N PHE A 8 6.60 28.73 5.47
CA PHE A 8 7.94 29.29 5.54
C PHE A 8 8.71 29.02 4.24
N SER A 9 9.46 30.02 3.77
CA SER A 9 10.30 29.92 2.57
C SER A 9 11.63 29.22 2.81
N VAL A 10 12.14 29.29 4.05
CA VAL A 10 13.42 28.69 4.48
C VAL A 10 13.15 27.74 5.64
N GLY A 11 13.79 26.56 5.62
CA GLY A 11 13.58 25.53 6.61
C GLY A 11 12.30 24.72 6.39
N CYS A 12 11.78 24.15 7.47
CA CYS A 12 10.50 23.44 7.46
C CYS A 12 9.36 24.41 7.10
N ARG A 13 8.60 24.11 6.05
CA ARG A 13 7.48 24.92 5.56
C ARG A 13 6.39 25.16 6.60
N LEU A 14 6.29 24.33 7.65
CA LEU A 14 5.32 24.52 8.73
C LEU A 14 5.86 25.24 9.97
N CYS A 15 7.12 25.03 10.35
CA CYS A 15 7.67 25.56 11.62
C CYS A 15 8.99 26.33 11.50
N GLY A 16 9.56 26.46 10.29
CA GLY A 16 10.78 27.22 10.04
C GLY A 16 12.08 26.56 10.51
N ALA A 17 12.06 25.34 11.04
CA ALA A 17 13.28 24.65 11.49
C ALA A 17 14.26 24.43 10.33
N THR A 18 15.51 24.88 10.49
CA THR A 18 16.57 24.86 9.46
C THR A 18 17.74 23.95 9.81
N ASP A 19 17.86 23.59 11.08
CA ASP A 19 18.88 22.74 11.69
C ASP A 19 18.61 21.24 11.51
N VAL A 20 17.53 20.89 10.81
CA VAL A 20 17.04 19.52 10.68
C VAL A 20 17.00 19.08 9.22
N GLN A 21 17.20 17.77 9.00
CA GLN A 21 17.05 17.20 7.67
C GLN A 21 15.61 17.31 7.20
N LEU A 22 15.41 18.05 6.11
CA LEU A 22 14.10 18.28 5.52
C LEU A 22 13.76 17.20 4.51
N ARG A 23 12.56 16.62 4.64
CA ARG A 23 11.96 15.72 3.65
C ARG A 23 10.77 16.42 3.03
N ARG A 24 10.81 16.63 1.72
CA ARG A 24 9.79 17.38 0.97
C ARG A 24 9.51 18.78 1.57
N GLY A 25 10.54 19.43 2.11
CA GLY A 25 10.41 20.75 2.75
C GLY A 25 9.83 20.74 4.16
N LEU A 26 9.70 19.58 4.81
CA LEU A 26 9.23 19.45 6.19
C LEU A 26 10.28 18.76 7.07
N CYS A 27 10.35 19.15 8.35
CA CYS A 27 11.11 18.39 9.34
C CYS A 27 10.46 17.03 9.61
N SER A 28 11.19 16.09 10.20
CA SER A 28 10.73 14.71 10.48
C SER A 28 9.36 14.66 11.16
N ALA A 29 9.13 15.45 12.20
CA ALA A 29 7.86 15.48 12.94
C ALA A 29 6.68 15.90 12.04
N HIS A 30 6.84 16.95 11.24
CA HIS A 30 5.78 17.45 10.37
C HIS A 30 5.57 16.55 9.15
N PHE A 31 6.65 15.96 8.63
CA PHE A 31 6.58 14.96 7.57
C PHE A 31 5.79 13.72 8.03
N THR A 32 6.04 13.22 9.24
CA THR A 32 5.25 12.10 9.81
C THR A 32 3.78 12.45 9.97
N ARG A 33 3.44 13.68 10.38
CA ARG A 33 2.05 14.14 10.47
C ARG A 33 1.37 14.22 9.11
N PHE A 34 2.08 14.67 8.08
CA PHE A 34 1.62 14.65 6.71
C PHE A 34 1.38 13.21 6.24
N ASN A 35 2.36 12.32 6.40
CA ASN A 35 2.25 10.91 5.97
C ASN A 35 1.10 10.17 6.66
N ARG A 36 0.84 10.42 7.95
CA ARG A 36 -0.31 9.81 8.64
C ARG A 36 -1.65 10.21 8.01
N LYS A 37 -1.80 11.47 7.60
CA LYS A 37 -3.02 11.93 6.92
C LYS A 37 -3.11 11.40 5.50
N TYR A 38 -2.00 11.44 4.77
CA TYR A 38 -1.92 10.91 3.42
C TYR A 38 -2.27 9.43 3.38
N ASN A 39 -1.65 8.60 4.24
CA ASN A 39 -1.92 7.17 4.30
C ASN A 39 -3.37 6.87 4.66
N LYS A 40 -3.93 7.59 5.63
CA LYS A 40 -5.34 7.43 5.99
C LYS A 40 -6.27 7.70 4.80
N LEU A 41 -6.01 8.76 4.04
CA LEU A 41 -6.77 9.05 2.83
C LEU A 41 -6.50 8.01 1.74
N ALA A 42 -5.29 7.47 1.63
CA ALA A 42 -4.93 6.45 0.65
C ALA A 42 -5.61 5.10 0.93
N GLU A 43 -5.82 4.77 2.20
CA GLU A 43 -6.62 3.61 2.63
C GLU A 43 -8.10 3.76 2.22
N GLU A 44 -8.64 4.99 2.24
CA GLU A 44 -10.02 5.28 1.82
C GLU A 44 -10.16 5.35 0.29
N SER A 45 -9.27 6.08 -0.38
CA SER A 45 -9.22 6.21 -1.83
C SER A 45 -7.89 6.82 -2.30
N ALA A 46 -7.21 6.14 -3.23
CA ALA A 46 -5.99 6.64 -3.85
C ALA A 46 -6.16 8.05 -4.45
N GLN A 47 -7.30 8.34 -5.07
CA GLN A 47 -7.59 9.65 -5.66
C GLN A 47 -7.66 10.76 -4.61
N GLN A 48 -8.23 10.48 -3.43
CA GLN A 48 -8.33 11.46 -2.35
C GLN A 48 -6.95 11.79 -1.76
N ALA A 49 -6.07 10.79 -1.66
CA ALA A 49 -4.71 10.99 -1.21
C ALA A 49 -3.90 11.86 -2.18
N GLU A 50 -4.01 11.59 -3.49
CA GLU A 50 -3.36 12.38 -4.54
C GLU A 50 -3.88 13.82 -4.56
N GLU A 51 -5.19 14.03 -4.48
CA GLU A 51 -5.78 15.38 -4.45
C GLU A 51 -5.35 16.16 -3.20
N PHE A 52 -5.27 15.50 -2.04
CA PHE A 52 -4.76 16.10 -0.81
C PHE A 52 -3.29 16.54 -0.96
N GLU A 53 -2.45 15.67 -1.51
CA GLU A 53 -1.05 15.98 -1.78
C GLU A 53 -0.92 17.17 -2.73
N GLN A 54 -1.68 17.16 -3.84
CA GLN A 54 -1.67 18.22 -4.83
C GLN A 54 -2.07 19.57 -4.21
N LYS A 55 -3.13 19.61 -3.41
CA LYS A 55 -3.54 20.82 -2.67
C LYS A 55 -2.47 21.30 -1.71
N CYS A 56 -1.76 20.40 -1.03
CA CYS A 56 -0.63 20.78 -0.17
C CYS A 56 0.55 21.36 -0.96
N ILE A 57 0.81 20.86 -2.17
CA ILE A 57 1.86 21.38 -3.07
C ILE A 57 1.48 22.77 -3.58
N GLU A 58 0.25 22.94 -4.08
CA GLU A 58 -0.26 24.21 -4.63
C GLU A 58 -0.26 25.33 -3.58
N GLN A 59 -0.62 25.01 -2.34
CA GLN A 59 -0.55 25.94 -1.23
C GLN A 59 0.88 26.17 -0.70
N GLY A 60 1.86 25.44 -1.22
CA GLY A 60 3.26 25.55 -0.83
C GLY A 60 3.57 24.98 0.56
N TRP A 61 2.76 24.07 1.09
CA TRP A 61 3.02 23.40 2.38
C TRP A 61 4.05 22.28 2.29
N ILE A 62 4.17 21.65 1.12
CA ILE A 62 5.15 20.60 0.83
C ILE A 62 5.77 20.83 -0.56
N LEU A 63 6.95 20.27 -0.77
CA LEU A 63 7.54 20.17 -2.10
C LEU A 63 6.95 18.96 -2.84
N ALA A 64 6.81 19.05 -4.16
CA ALA A 64 6.39 17.94 -5.00
C ALA A 64 7.31 16.73 -4.78
N SER A 65 6.73 15.52 -4.81
CA SER A 65 7.53 14.30 -4.80
C SER A 65 8.38 14.29 -6.06
N ALA A 66 9.69 14.07 -5.93
CA ALA A 66 10.51 13.81 -7.10
C ALA A 66 10.02 12.49 -7.71
N LYS A 67 9.23 12.57 -8.79
CA LYS A 67 8.82 11.40 -9.58
C LYS A 67 10.10 10.65 -9.97
N GLY A 68 10.24 9.42 -9.48
CA GLY A 68 11.32 8.53 -9.90
C GLY A 68 12.52 8.47 -8.95
N ALA A 69 12.30 8.09 -7.69
CA ALA A 69 13.28 7.19 -7.11
C ALA A 69 13.27 5.94 -8.01
N ARG A 70 14.29 5.79 -8.87
CA ARG A 70 14.49 4.55 -9.64
C ARG A 70 14.37 3.39 -8.65
N PRO A 71 13.53 2.37 -8.90
CA PRO A 71 13.65 1.12 -8.16
C PRO A 71 15.12 0.75 -8.23
N ARG A 72 15.75 0.64 -7.06
CA ARG A 72 17.15 0.26 -7.01
C ARG A 72 17.15 -1.18 -7.53
N PRO A 73 17.94 -1.51 -8.56
CA PRO A 73 17.96 -2.87 -9.11
C PRO A 73 18.40 -3.93 -8.08
N ASP A 74 18.88 -3.50 -6.90
CA ASP A 74 19.23 -4.31 -5.73
C ASP A 74 18.49 -3.82 -4.48
N ASP A 75 17.16 -3.70 -4.52
CA ASP A 75 16.40 -3.60 -3.27
C ASP A 75 16.15 -5.02 -2.72
N PRO A 76 16.80 -5.43 -1.62
CA PRO A 76 16.56 -6.75 -1.03
C PRO A 76 15.09 -6.92 -0.60
N PHE A 77 14.36 -5.83 -0.37
CA PHE A 77 12.93 -5.89 -0.02
C PHE A 77 12.06 -6.33 -1.20
N ASP A 78 12.43 -6.03 -2.45
CA ASP A 78 11.68 -6.49 -3.63
C ASP A 78 11.82 -8.00 -3.83
N GLN A 79 13.01 -8.55 -3.56
CA GLN A 79 13.26 -10.00 -3.61
C GLN A 79 12.43 -10.73 -2.54
N ILE A 80 12.43 -10.21 -1.31
CA ILE A 80 11.65 -10.78 -0.20
C ILE A 80 10.14 -10.67 -0.49
N ALA A 81 9.67 -9.54 -1.01
CA ALA A 81 8.27 -9.35 -1.36
C ALA A 81 7.82 -10.34 -2.45
N ALA A 82 8.64 -10.54 -3.47
CA ALA A 82 8.37 -11.51 -4.54
C ALA A 82 8.30 -12.96 -4.01
N GLU A 83 9.19 -13.32 -3.08
CA GLU A 83 9.21 -14.65 -2.47
C GLU A 83 7.95 -14.92 -1.64
N VAL A 84 7.53 -13.97 -0.82
CA VAL A 84 6.32 -14.09 0.01
C VAL A 84 5.05 -14.22 -0.84
N VAL A 85 4.93 -13.46 -1.92
CA VAL A 85 3.79 -13.56 -2.84
C VAL A 85 3.77 -14.92 -3.54
N ALA A 86 4.93 -15.40 -4.01
CA ALA A 86 5.03 -16.68 -4.67
C ALA A 86 4.71 -17.88 -3.75
N GLU A 87 5.06 -17.79 -2.46
CA GLU A 87 4.70 -18.81 -1.47
C GLU A 87 3.18 -18.81 -1.21
N PHE A 88 2.57 -17.63 -1.06
CA PHE A 88 1.14 -17.49 -0.83
C PHE A 88 0.30 -18.03 -2.01
N ASP A 89 0.69 -17.74 -3.25
CA ASP A 89 0.01 -18.26 -4.44
C ASP A 89 0.11 -19.79 -4.56
N ARG A 90 1.23 -20.37 -4.12
CA ARG A 90 1.43 -21.82 -4.10
C ARG A 90 0.51 -22.49 -3.09
N ASP A 91 0.39 -21.91 -1.90
CA ASP A 91 -0.48 -22.44 -0.85
C ASP A 91 -1.97 -22.34 -1.23
N LEU A 92 -2.38 -21.24 -1.86
CA LEU A 92 -3.73 -21.09 -2.41
C LEU A 92 -4.02 -22.13 -3.50
N GLY A 93 -3.07 -22.37 -4.42
CA GLY A 93 -3.21 -23.39 -5.45
C GLY A 93 -3.35 -24.81 -4.89
N LEU A 94 -2.60 -25.14 -3.84
CA LEU A 94 -2.68 -26.43 -3.15
C LEU A 94 -3.99 -26.61 -2.39
N ALA A 95 -4.51 -25.55 -1.78
CA ALA A 95 -5.81 -25.56 -1.10
C ALA A 95 -6.95 -25.79 -2.11
N ALA A 96 -6.96 -25.08 -3.23
CA ALA A 96 -7.96 -25.24 -4.29
C ALA A 96 -7.94 -26.66 -4.90
N ALA A 97 -6.75 -27.24 -5.11
CA ALA A 97 -6.61 -28.60 -5.63
C ALA A 97 -7.15 -29.66 -4.64
N ARG A 98 -6.99 -29.44 -3.33
CA ARG A 98 -7.56 -30.33 -2.29
C ARG A 98 -9.08 -30.29 -2.26
N GLU A 99 -9.68 -29.10 -2.39
CA GLU A 99 -11.13 -28.94 -2.44
C GLU A 99 -11.75 -29.66 -3.65
N GLN A 100 -11.16 -29.49 -4.84
CA GLN A 100 -11.64 -30.18 -6.04
C GLN A 100 -11.52 -31.71 -5.93
N ALA A 101 -10.44 -32.22 -5.31
CA ALA A 101 -10.25 -33.65 -5.11
C ALA A 101 -11.26 -34.26 -4.12
N GLU A 102 -11.66 -33.53 -3.08
CA GLU A 102 -12.73 -33.91 -2.14
C GLU A 102 -14.10 -33.93 -2.82
N GLU A 103 -14.39 -32.93 -3.66
CA GLU A 103 -15.66 -32.84 -4.40
C GLU A 103 -15.80 -34.01 -5.38
N PHE A 104 -14.73 -34.36 -6.12
CA PHE A 104 -14.73 -35.49 -7.06
C PHE A 104 -14.98 -36.84 -6.37
N LYS A 105 -14.41 -37.05 -5.18
CA LYS A 105 -14.61 -38.27 -4.36
C LYS A 105 -16.04 -38.37 -3.82
N ASN A 106 -16.65 -37.23 -3.46
CA ASN A 106 -18.03 -37.20 -2.97
C ASN A 106 -19.06 -37.38 -4.11
N ALA A 107 -18.77 -36.84 -5.30
CA ALA A 107 -19.60 -37.03 -6.49
C ALA A 107 -19.63 -38.50 -6.93
N THR A 108 -18.48 -39.18 -6.94
CA THR A 108 -18.38 -40.60 -7.36
C THR A 108 -19.05 -41.57 -6.39
N LYS A 109 -19.08 -41.29 -5.08
CA LYS A 109 -19.78 -42.12 -4.09
C LYS A 109 -21.32 -42.10 -4.21
N LYS A 110 -21.91 -41.03 -4.75
CA LYS A 110 -23.37 -40.89 -4.88
C LYS A 110 -23.98 -41.62 -6.09
N GLN A 111 -23.16 -42.09 -7.03
CA GLN A 111 -23.62 -42.71 -8.29
C GLN A 111 -23.56 -44.25 -8.32
N ALA A 112 -23.32 -44.94 -7.19
CA ALA A 112 -23.33 -46.40 -7.17
C ALA A 112 -24.76 -46.94 -7.48
N PRO A 113 -24.97 -47.64 -8.62
CA PRO A 113 -26.30 -48.10 -8.99
C PRO A 113 -26.72 -49.30 -8.11
N LYS A 114 -27.90 -49.19 -7.49
CA LYS A 114 -28.59 -50.31 -6.85
C LYS A 114 -28.84 -51.41 -7.90
N LYS A 115 -27.99 -52.44 -7.93
CA LYS A 115 -28.34 -53.70 -8.61
C LYS A 115 -29.52 -54.31 -7.85
N LYS A 116 -30.72 -54.19 -8.44
CA LYS A 116 -31.82 -55.12 -8.19
C LYS A 116 -31.37 -56.49 -8.69
N ALA A 117 -31.38 -57.49 -7.83
CA ALA A 117 -31.34 -58.89 -8.23
C ALA A 117 -32.68 -59.49 -7.79
N GLU A 118 -33.39 -59.95 -8.81
CA GLU A 118 -34.67 -60.65 -8.84
C GLU A 118 -34.46 -62.14 -8.57
#